data_AF-A0A964WY88-F1
#
_entry.id   AF-A0A964WY88-F1
#
_cell.length_a   1.000
_cell.length_b   1.000
_cell.length_c   1.000
_cell.angle_alpha   90.00
_cell.angle_beta   90.00
_cell.angle_gamma   90.00
#
_symmetry.space_group_name_H-M   'P 1'
#
loop_
_entity.id
_entity.type
_entity.pdbx_description
1 polymer ?
#
loop_
_entity_poly.entity_id
_entity_poly.type
_entity_poly.pdbx_seq_one_letter_code
_entity_poly.pdbx_strand_id
1 'polypeptide(L)'
;MVQDVLKECFFTLCGIFEEKLSEEKRASFYIFCHNLHEDSIDLWQLQIQDVPLNIDEEEFASARRVLKIILEQSTKFDLVGTPNFFYEMRDNLETYVSLLEELLYIGSWCLMISEHTARSQLFDTSTGIQVVEDELNILTHQPYPELFKYIFHDMPRHSSKVALSDSMTEFKQIVEDNYGIKYDDLASFINQQLQSPIYRLGLTKIEPLKENILNELKCDENFINDFYAGLTVNKDNCLSIERCFFNNQSEFRFTYRPIIELNVDGQIYNLIGYNKWLESMSLLSTNAFPFGLYPTEWTGHQKIKEFVQKTHNIHDKFLEDPIVQVLNEKSFFNDSNVESFNQPNGQNINIKNDVGDIDVLFVDVDYELIYVCECKHNRSRHDMNNWRRDYSNFKEKYEGQLERKVYWVNRNKNIVETHFQQTYPQDFKVELANYEVRGIFIINAPTMYMYNGKYRAMTITDINDLLERNYADVKFEFTNESNGEVTLIEYPYFDNVKSKIR
;
A
#
# COMPACT_ATOMS: atom_id res chain seq x y z
N MET A 1 -28.33 4.09 5.97
CA MET A 1 -28.49 4.41 7.40
C MET A 1 -27.17 4.29 8.16
N VAL A 2 -26.61 3.10 8.44
CA VAL A 2 -25.30 2.97 9.15
C VAL A 2 -24.18 3.74 8.46
N GLN A 3 -23.97 3.52 7.16
CA GLN A 3 -22.93 4.21 6.39
C GLN A 3 -23.10 5.73 6.36
N ASP A 4 -24.33 6.23 6.45
CA ASP A 4 -24.62 7.68 6.41
C ASP A 4 -24.29 8.32 7.76
N VAL A 5 -24.67 7.67 8.87
CA VAL A 5 -24.30 8.10 10.22
C VAL A 5 -22.78 8.10 10.40
N LEU A 6 -22.08 7.03 9.99
CA LEU A 6 -20.62 6.98 10.08
C LEU A 6 -19.96 8.12 9.30
N LYS A 7 -20.45 8.43 8.09
CA LYS A 7 -19.94 9.58 7.32
C LYS A 7 -20.16 10.90 8.05
N GLU A 8 -21.34 11.12 8.62
CA GLU A 8 -21.65 12.36 9.35
C GLU A 8 -20.76 12.52 10.58
N CYS A 9 -20.55 11.45 11.36
CA CYS A 9 -19.62 11.45 12.49
C CYS A 9 -18.19 11.78 12.03
N PHE A 10 -17.74 11.15 10.95
CA PHE A 10 -16.41 11.38 10.38
C PHE A 10 -16.21 12.85 9.97
N PHE A 11 -17.15 13.46 9.25
CA PHE A 11 -17.04 14.86 8.83
C PHE A 11 -17.08 15.81 10.03
N THR A 12 -17.90 15.50 11.04
CA THR A 12 -17.96 16.28 12.28
C THR A 12 -16.60 16.28 12.99
N LEU A 13 -15.98 15.11 13.15
CA LEU A 13 -14.67 14.98 13.78
C LEU A 13 -13.56 15.65 12.96
N CYS A 14 -13.61 15.56 11.63
CA CYS A 14 -12.67 16.29 10.77
C CYS A 14 -12.77 17.81 10.98
N GLY A 15 -13.99 18.34 11.13
CA GLY A 15 -14.20 19.76 11.45
C GLY A 15 -13.61 20.17 12.80
N ILE A 16 -13.83 19.36 13.85
CA ILE A 16 -13.24 19.60 15.18
C ILE A 16 -11.71 19.55 15.13
N PHE A 17 -11.16 18.59 14.38
CA PHE A 17 -9.71 18.46 14.18
C PHE A 17 -9.14 19.70 13.47
N GLU A 18 -9.81 20.20 12.43
CA GLU A 18 -9.42 21.41 11.71
C GLU A 18 -9.44 22.64 12.60
N GLU A 19 -10.52 22.82 13.37
CA GLU A 19 -10.71 23.94 14.29
C GLU A 19 -9.54 24.02 15.27
N LYS A 20 -9.21 22.92 15.95
CA LYS A 20 -8.10 22.85 16.92
C LYS A 20 -6.75 23.18 16.31
N LEU A 21 -6.46 22.67 15.12
CA LEU A 21 -5.23 23.02 14.41
C LEU A 21 -5.19 24.48 14.02
N SER A 22 -6.33 25.03 13.59
CA SER A 22 -6.43 26.42 13.20
C SER A 22 -6.24 27.39 14.36
N GLU A 23 -6.57 26.99 15.59
CA GLU A 23 -6.37 27.80 16.80
C GLU A 23 -4.89 27.86 17.23
N GLU A 24 -4.12 26.81 16.95
CA GLU A 24 -2.69 26.77 17.27
C GLU A 24 -1.85 27.47 16.19
N LYS A 25 -1.41 28.68 16.50
CA LYS A 25 -0.61 29.51 15.60
C LYS A 25 0.90 29.43 15.84
N ARG A 26 1.39 28.77 16.88
CA ARG A 26 2.83 28.76 17.19
C ARG A 26 3.55 27.74 16.31
N ALA A 27 4.59 28.20 15.59
CA ALA A 27 5.39 27.30 14.76
C ALA A 27 6.13 26.22 15.58
N SER A 28 6.47 26.53 16.84
CA SER A 28 7.08 25.60 17.80
C SER A 28 6.26 24.34 18.06
N PHE A 29 4.92 24.40 18.05
CA PHE A 29 4.08 23.21 18.19
C PHE A 29 4.28 22.22 17.03
N TYR A 30 4.30 22.72 15.80
CA TYR A 30 4.49 21.88 14.62
C TYR A 30 5.92 21.33 14.53
N ILE A 31 6.92 22.10 14.97
CA ILE A 31 8.29 21.62 15.13
C ILE A 31 8.37 20.53 16.20
N PHE A 32 7.64 20.66 17.31
CA PHE A 32 7.52 19.63 18.34
C PHE A 32 6.92 18.33 17.76
N CYS A 33 5.81 18.42 17.03
CA CYS A 33 5.20 17.28 16.34
C CYS A 33 6.13 16.63 15.31
N HIS A 34 6.94 17.42 14.60
CA HIS A 34 7.92 16.91 13.64
C HIS A 34 9.04 16.13 14.33
N ASN A 35 9.59 16.62 15.44
CA ASN A 35 10.60 15.89 16.21
C ASN A 35 10.06 14.55 16.71
N LEU A 36 8.83 14.53 17.25
CA LEU A 36 8.19 13.27 17.64
C LEU A 36 7.96 12.32 16.45
N HIS A 37 7.69 12.88 15.27
CA HIS A 37 7.56 12.08 14.06
C HIS A 37 8.90 11.46 13.63
N GLU A 38 10.00 12.21 13.69
CA GLU A 38 11.35 11.69 13.43
C GLU A 38 11.69 10.55 14.40
N ASP A 39 11.45 10.74 15.70
CA ASP A 39 11.65 9.72 16.74
C ASP A 39 10.77 8.47 16.48
N SER A 40 9.54 8.67 16.01
CA SER A 40 8.63 7.56 15.67
C SER A 40 9.14 6.72 14.49
N ILE A 41 9.93 7.30 13.58
CA ILE A 41 10.52 6.55 12.46
C ILE A 41 11.66 5.67 12.98
N ASP A 42 12.48 6.16 13.91
CA ASP A 42 13.53 5.35 14.54
C ASP A 42 12.94 4.15 15.28
N LEU A 43 11.87 4.37 16.05
CA LEU A 43 11.13 3.28 16.71
C LEU A 43 10.59 2.26 15.70
N TRP A 44 10.00 2.73 14.61
CA TRP A 44 9.51 1.83 13.56
C TRP A 44 10.63 1.03 12.88
N GLN A 45 11.81 1.62 12.68
CA GLN A 45 12.97 0.90 12.17
C GLN A 45 13.42 -0.22 13.12
N LEU A 46 13.33 -0.01 14.44
CA LEU A 46 13.58 -1.06 15.44
C LEU A 46 12.56 -2.20 15.32
N GLN A 47 11.28 -1.91 15.07
CA GLN A 47 10.27 -2.97 14.84
C GLN A 47 10.60 -3.81 13.60
N ILE A 48 11.07 -3.20 12.51
CA ILE A 48 11.49 -3.93 11.29
C ILE A 48 12.67 -4.86 11.59
N GLN A 49 13.51 -4.50 12.57
CA GLN A 49 14.64 -5.31 13.02
C GLN A 49 14.24 -6.35 14.09
N ASP A 50 12.94 -6.65 14.22
CA ASP A 50 12.35 -7.58 15.18
C ASP A 50 12.66 -7.21 16.66
N VAL A 51 12.88 -5.92 16.95
CA VAL A 51 13.07 -5.44 18.32
C VAL A 51 11.70 -5.16 18.97
N PRO A 52 11.35 -5.84 20.08
CA PRO A 52 10.06 -5.64 20.73
C PRO A 52 10.02 -4.29 21.45
N LEU A 53 9.03 -3.46 21.12
CA LEU A 53 8.83 -2.14 21.73
C LEU A 53 7.86 -2.13 22.93
N ASN A 54 7.13 -3.23 23.17
CA ASN A 54 6.06 -3.31 24.18
C ASN A 54 5.02 -2.19 24.04
N ILE A 55 4.64 -1.85 22.81
CA ILE A 55 3.58 -0.90 22.48
C ILE A 55 2.51 -1.60 21.66
N ASP A 56 1.29 -1.05 21.66
CA ASP A 56 0.26 -1.45 20.72
C ASP A 56 0.66 -0.98 19.31
N GLU A 57 0.87 -1.92 18.38
CA GLU A 57 1.37 -1.61 17.04
C GLU A 57 0.32 -0.89 16.18
N GLU A 58 -0.96 -1.17 16.40
CA GLU A 58 -2.07 -0.56 15.65
C GLU A 58 -2.26 0.90 16.09
N GLU A 59 -2.25 1.15 17.40
CA GLU A 59 -2.28 2.51 17.96
C GLU A 59 -1.04 3.31 17.52
N PHE A 60 0.15 2.69 17.56
CA PHE A 60 1.38 3.35 17.12
C PHE A 60 1.35 3.72 15.63
N ALA A 61 0.92 2.81 14.76
CA ALA A 61 0.76 3.08 13.34
C ALA A 61 -0.27 4.19 13.08
N SER A 62 -1.39 4.17 13.82
CA SER A 62 -2.43 5.20 13.76
C SER A 62 -1.91 6.57 14.20
N ALA A 63 -1.18 6.64 15.31
CA ALA A 63 -0.59 7.87 15.82
C ALA A 63 0.40 8.48 14.81
N ARG A 64 1.28 7.66 14.22
CA ARG A 64 2.21 8.10 13.17
C ARG A 64 1.48 8.67 11.95
N ARG A 65 0.37 8.06 11.55
CA ARG A 65 -0.45 8.56 10.45
C ARG A 65 -1.08 9.91 10.78
N VAL A 66 -1.64 10.07 11.99
CA VAL A 66 -2.25 11.33 12.41
C VAL A 66 -1.20 12.43 12.55
N LEU A 67 0.00 12.14 13.07
CA LEU A 67 1.13 13.08 13.11
C LEU A 67 1.48 13.62 11.72
N LYS A 68 1.54 12.76 10.70
CA LYS A 68 1.74 13.21 9.31
C LYS A 68 0.64 14.16 8.86
N ILE A 69 -0.62 13.91 9.22
CA ILE A 69 -1.74 14.80 8.88
C ILE A 69 -1.62 16.16 9.58
N ILE A 70 -1.30 16.19 10.87
CA ILE A 70 -1.06 17.43 11.62
C ILE A 70 0.00 18.28 10.92
N LEU A 71 1.12 17.67 10.55
CA LEU A 71 2.22 18.34 9.84
C LEU A 71 1.82 18.80 8.43
N GLU A 72 1.07 18.00 7.68
CA GLU A 72 0.55 18.40 6.36
C GLU A 72 -0.36 19.62 6.46
N GLN A 73 -1.26 19.66 7.44
CA GLN A 73 -2.21 20.77 7.57
C GLN A 73 -1.56 22.08 8.02
N SER A 74 -0.40 22.00 8.69
CA SER A 74 0.33 23.18 9.14
C SER A 74 0.69 24.16 8.01
N THR A 75 0.81 23.68 6.77
CA THR A 75 1.09 24.50 5.58
C THR A 75 -0.01 25.51 5.26
N LYS A 76 -1.22 25.32 5.80
CA LYS A 76 -2.39 26.16 5.52
C LYS A 76 -2.49 27.38 6.43
N PHE A 77 -1.70 27.42 7.51
CA PHE A 77 -1.81 28.45 8.54
C PHE A 77 -0.64 29.43 8.48
N ASP A 78 -0.94 30.69 8.78
CA ASP A 78 0.08 31.69 9.08
C ASP A 78 0.50 31.50 10.53
N LEU A 79 1.76 31.13 10.73
CA LEU A 79 2.32 30.76 12.03
C LEU A 79 3.17 31.90 12.60
N VAL A 80 3.29 31.90 13.92
CA VAL A 80 4.07 32.84 14.71
C VAL A 80 5.37 32.16 15.13
N GLY A 81 6.48 32.83 14.83
CA GLY A 81 7.81 32.41 15.23
C GLY A 81 8.14 32.81 16.66
N THR A 82 9.30 32.35 17.13
CA THR A 82 9.81 32.69 18.46
C THR A 82 11.33 32.87 18.41
N PRO A 83 11.92 33.72 19.26
CA PRO A 83 13.37 33.89 19.30
C PRO A 83 14.12 32.60 19.66
N ASN A 84 13.49 31.67 20.38
CA ASN A 84 14.08 30.39 20.76
C ASN A 84 13.02 29.28 20.86
N PHE A 85 12.93 28.47 19.80
CA PHE A 85 11.99 27.36 19.72
C PHE A 85 12.19 26.31 20.83
N PHE A 86 13.42 25.99 21.23
CA PHE A 86 13.65 25.02 22.30
C PHE A 86 13.10 25.49 23.64
N TYR A 87 13.30 26.78 23.94
CA TYR A 87 12.79 27.38 25.16
C TYR A 87 11.26 27.39 25.16
N GLU A 88 10.64 27.82 24.06
CA GLU A 88 9.18 27.86 23.95
C GLU A 88 8.53 26.47 24.00
N MET A 89 9.10 25.49 23.30
CA MET A 89 8.61 24.10 23.39
C MET A 89 8.69 23.54 24.80
N ARG A 90 9.76 23.85 25.54
CA ARG A 90 9.91 23.39 26.93
C ARG A 90 8.90 24.07 27.86
N ASP A 91 8.74 25.39 27.72
CA ASP A 91 7.84 26.17 28.57
C ASP A 91 6.35 25.87 28.30
N ASN A 92 6.01 25.39 27.10
CA ASN A 92 4.67 25.01 26.69
C ASN A 92 4.45 23.49 26.61
N LEU A 93 5.38 22.67 27.12
CA LEU A 93 5.37 21.22 26.90
C LEU A 93 4.05 20.57 27.29
N GLU A 94 3.51 20.88 28.48
CA GLU A 94 2.24 20.31 28.94
C GLU A 94 1.07 20.67 28.02
N THR A 95 1.02 21.92 27.54
CA THR A 95 -0.02 22.36 26.59
C THR A 95 0.12 21.68 25.24
N TYR A 96 1.35 21.49 24.74
CA TYR A 96 1.60 20.80 23.47
C TYR A 96 1.28 19.32 23.55
N VAL A 97 1.65 18.66 24.65
CA VAL A 97 1.29 17.27 24.88
C VAL A 97 -0.23 17.13 24.94
N SER A 98 -0.92 17.96 25.73
CA SER A 98 -2.38 17.89 25.84
C SER A 98 -3.09 18.12 24.50
N LEU A 99 -2.67 19.11 23.71
CA LEU A 99 -3.25 19.35 22.39
C LEU A 99 -2.94 18.20 21.43
N LEU A 100 -1.71 17.69 21.43
CA LEU A 100 -1.33 16.57 20.58
C LEU A 100 -2.13 15.31 20.94
N GLU A 101 -2.25 14.96 22.22
CA GLU A 101 -3.05 13.82 22.67
C GLU A 101 -4.50 13.92 22.21
N GLU A 102 -5.11 15.11 22.31
CA GLU A 102 -6.47 15.34 21.83
C GLU A 102 -6.60 15.19 20.31
N LEU A 103 -5.64 15.73 19.54
CA LEU A 103 -5.60 15.55 18.09
C LEU A 103 -5.39 14.07 17.71
N LEU A 104 -4.48 13.36 18.38
CA LEU A 104 -4.24 11.93 18.17
C LEU A 104 -5.52 11.14 18.47
N TYR A 105 -6.23 11.45 19.54
CA TYR A 105 -7.50 10.83 19.89
C TYR A 105 -8.56 11.06 18.82
N ILE A 106 -8.82 12.32 18.42
CA ILE A 106 -9.80 12.64 17.37
C ILE A 106 -9.41 11.98 16.04
N GLY A 107 -8.13 12.04 15.67
CA GLY A 107 -7.60 11.44 14.46
C GLY A 107 -7.73 9.91 14.44
N SER A 108 -7.54 9.25 15.58
CA SER A 108 -7.75 7.79 15.72
C SER A 108 -9.22 7.41 15.48
N TRP A 109 -10.17 8.21 16.00
CA TRP A 109 -11.59 8.03 15.72
C TRP A 109 -11.93 8.26 14.25
N CYS A 110 -11.35 9.27 13.60
CA CYS A 110 -11.51 9.47 12.15
C CYS A 110 -11.02 8.25 11.35
N LEU A 111 -9.88 7.67 11.72
CA LEU A 111 -9.36 6.45 11.08
C LEU A 111 -10.32 5.28 11.29
N MET A 112 -10.70 5.01 12.53
CA MET A 112 -11.58 3.90 12.90
C MET A 112 -12.94 3.99 12.20
N ILE A 113 -13.59 5.17 12.20
CA ILE A 113 -14.86 5.39 11.50
C ILE A 113 -14.70 5.20 9.99
N SER A 114 -13.59 5.68 9.41
CA SER A 114 -13.29 5.50 7.99
C SER A 114 -13.15 4.01 7.65
N GLU A 115 -12.48 3.23 8.49
CA GLU A 115 -12.38 1.78 8.31
C GLU A 115 -13.72 1.09 8.40
N HIS A 116 -14.52 1.36 9.44
CA HIS A 116 -15.84 0.77 9.60
C HIS A 116 -16.80 1.14 8.47
N THR A 117 -16.66 2.35 7.92
CA THR A 117 -17.39 2.77 6.72
C THR A 117 -17.01 1.91 5.53
N ALA A 118 -15.71 1.69 5.30
CA ALA A 118 -15.23 0.82 4.22
C ALA A 118 -15.64 -0.65 4.42
N ARG A 119 -15.57 -1.18 5.65
CA ARG A 119 -16.05 -2.54 6.01
C ARG A 119 -17.53 -2.68 5.69
N SER A 120 -18.35 -1.73 6.13
CA SER A 120 -19.80 -1.72 5.91
C SER A 120 -20.18 -1.63 4.43
N GLN A 121 -19.35 -1.01 3.59
CA GLN A 121 -19.55 -0.93 2.14
C GLN A 121 -19.12 -2.19 1.39
N LEU A 122 -18.12 -2.92 1.89
CA LEU A 122 -17.71 -4.20 1.32
C LEU A 122 -18.66 -5.32 1.71
N PHE A 123 -19.02 -5.38 2.99
CA PHE A 123 -19.80 -6.45 3.57
C PHE A 123 -21.02 -5.83 4.26
N ASP A 124 -22.06 -5.58 3.46
CA ASP A 124 -23.35 -5.12 3.96
C ASP A 124 -23.79 -6.04 5.11
N THR A 125 -24.29 -5.48 6.21
CA THR A 125 -24.66 -6.15 7.49
C THR A 125 -23.53 -6.44 8.48
N SER A 126 -22.26 -6.23 8.12
CA SER A 126 -21.16 -6.47 9.07
C SER A 126 -21.05 -5.44 10.19
N THR A 127 -21.42 -4.19 9.91
CA THR A 127 -21.29 -3.08 10.87
C THR A 127 -22.66 -2.63 11.39
N GLY A 128 -22.75 -2.46 12.71
CA GLY A 128 -23.87 -1.86 13.42
C GLY A 128 -23.47 -0.58 14.15
N ILE A 129 -24.47 0.19 14.59
CA ILE A 129 -24.28 1.37 15.43
C ILE A 129 -25.26 1.26 16.60
N GLN A 130 -24.77 1.56 17.79
CA GLN A 130 -25.57 1.68 19.00
C GLN A 130 -25.17 2.95 19.74
N VAL A 131 -26.15 3.67 20.31
CA VAL A 131 -25.87 4.77 21.24
C VAL A 131 -26.33 4.31 22.62
N VAL A 132 -25.40 4.26 23.58
CA VAL A 132 -25.66 3.86 24.97
C VAL A 132 -25.10 4.94 25.87
N GLU A 133 -25.92 5.51 26.76
CA GLU A 133 -25.48 6.56 27.70
C GLU A 133 -24.74 7.73 27.02
N ASP A 134 -25.26 8.17 25.87
CA ASP A 134 -24.69 9.22 25.01
C ASP A 134 -23.33 8.85 24.35
N GLU A 135 -22.89 7.60 24.45
CA GLU A 135 -21.69 7.08 23.77
C GLU A 135 -22.03 6.36 22.46
N LEU A 136 -21.37 6.77 21.37
CA LEU A 136 -21.46 6.10 20.07
C LEU A 136 -20.60 4.83 20.09
N ASN A 137 -21.27 3.69 19.97
CA ASN A 137 -20.65 2.38 19.86
C ASN A 137 -20.78 1.87 18.42
N ILE A 138 -19.64 1.56 17.80
CA ILE A 138 -19.60 0.91 16.49
C ILE A 138 -19.42 -0.59 16.72
N LEU A 139 -20.37 -1.36 16.24
CA LEU A 139 -20.43 -2.80 16.49
C LEU A 139 -20.07 -3.58 15.22
N THR A 140 -19.46 -4.74 15.41
CA THR A 140 -19.34 -5.75 14.35
C THR A 140 -20.35 -6.86 14.65
N HIS A 141 -21.35 -7.02 13.79
CA HIS A 141 -22.41 -8.01 14.01
C HIS A 141 -21.90 -9.43 13.81
N GLN A 142 -22.39 -10.37 14.61
CA GLN A 142 -22.08 -11.78 14.41
C GLN A 142 -22.48 -12.26 13.01
N PRO A 143 -21.70 -13.14 12.35
CA PRO A 143 -20.48 -13.83 12.78
C PRO A 143 -19.18 -13.11 12.39
N TYR A 144 -19.29 -11.87 11.89
CA TYR A 144 -18.15 -11.16 11.32
C TYR A 144 -16.98 -10.90 12.30
N PRO A 145 -17.15 -10.78 13.64
CA PRO A 145 -16.01 -10.64 14.55
C PRO A 145 -14.98 -11.76 14.43
N GLU A 146 -15.43 -13.02 14.39
CA GLU A 146 -14.53 -14.18 14.28
C GLU A 146 -13.84 -14.24 12.91
N LEU A 147 -14.55 -13.86 11.84
CA LEU A 147 -13.97 -13.80 10.50
C LEU A 147 -12.90 -12.72 10.39
N PHE A 148 -13.18 -11.50 10.87
CA PHE A 148 -12.19 -10.43 10.85
C PHE A 148 -10.99 -10.77 11.74
N LYS A 149 -11.22 -11.37 12.92
CA LYS A 149 -10.14 -11.82 13.80
C LYS A 149 -9.23 -12.84 13.10
N TYR A 150 -9.81 -13.83 12.40
CA TYR A 150 -9.03 -14.77 11.60
C TYR A 150 -8.20 -14.05 10.53
N ILE A 151 -8.83 -13.16 9.76
CA ILE A 151 -8.18 -12.43 8.67
C ILE A 151 -7.00 -11.59 9.18
N PHE A 152 -7.20 -10.82 10.25
CA PHE A 152 -6.14 -9.98 10.81
C PHE A 152 -4.98 -10.79 11.38
N HIS A 153 -5.23 -12.01 11.89
CA HIS A 153 -4.19 -12.91 12.35
C HIS A 153 -3.44 -13.61 11.20
N ASP A 154 -4.11 -13.89 10.08
CA ASP A 154 -3.53 -14.58 8.93
C ASP A 154 -2.75 -13.61 8.01
N MET A 155 -3.16 -12.35 7.89
CA MET A 155 -2.52 -11.34 7.03
C MET A 155 -1.00 -11.13 7.22
N PRO A 156 -0.44 -11.12 8.46
CA PRO A 156 1.00 -11.02 8.66
C PRO A 156 1.79 -12.16 8.01
N ARG A 157 1.24 -13.39 8.00
CA ARG A 157 1.87 -14.56 7.36
C ARG A 157 2.15 -14.32 5.88
N HIS A 158 1.19 -13.69 5.20
CA HIS A 158 1.28 -13.33 3.79
C HIS A 158 2.22 -12.15 3.52
N SER A 159 2.40 -11.26 4.50
CA SER A 159 3.26 -10.08 4.38
C SER A 159 4.75 -10.38 4.56
N SER A 160 5.10 -11.57 5.08
CA SER A 160 6.50 -11.97 5.38
C SER A 160 7.37 -12.25 4.16
N LYS A 161 6.78 -12.45 2.98
CA LYS A 161 7.48 -12.76 1.71
C LYS A 161 6.99 -11.89 0.55
N VAL A 162 6.83 -10.60 0.79
CA VAL A 162 6.48 -9.65 -0.28
C VAL A 162 7.70 -9.43 -1.18
N ALA A 163 7.55 -9.72 -2.48
CA ALA A 163 8.55 -9.34 -3.47
C ALA A 163 8.49 -7.81 -3.66
N LEU A 164 9.47 -7.09 -3.09
CA LEU A 164 9.61 -5.64 -3.26
C LEU A 164 10.68 -5.35 -4.33
N SER A 165 10.34 -4.54 -5.32
CA SER A 165 11.33 -3.96 -6.23
C SER A 165 11.81 -2.62 -5.65
N ASP A 166 13.06 -2.56 -5.18
CA ASP A 166 13.69 -1.28 -4.83
C ASP A 166 14.37 -0.69 -6.08
N SER A 167 13.87 0.46 -6.52
CA SER A 167 14.32 1.15 -7.72
C SER A 167 15.22 2.37 -7.44
N MET A 168 15.67 2.56 -6.18
CA MET A 168 16.41 3.75 -5.77
C MET A 168 17.77 3.87 -6.47
N THR A 169 18.50 2.78 -6.63
CA THR A 169 19.81 2.79 -7.32
C THR A 169 19.68 3.24 -8.77
N GLU A 170 18.68 2.72 -9.48
CA GLU A 170 18.42 3.11 -10.87
C GLU A 170 17.98 4.58 -10.95
N PHE A 171 17.11 5.03 -10.04
CA PHE A 171 16.72 6.44 -9.94
C PHE A 171 17.93 7.36 -9.78
N LYS A 172 18.85 7.06 -8.86
CA LYS A 172 20.09 7.84 -8.67
C LYS A 172 20.91 7.93 -9.96
N GLN A 173 21.07 6.80 -10.67
CA GLN A 173 21.82 6.75 -11.92
C GLN A 173 21.18 7.61 -13.01
N ILE A 174 19.86 7.58 -13.15
CA ILE A 174 19.14 8.40 -14.13
C ILE A 174 19.30 9.89 -13.83
N VAL A 175 19.23 10.26 -12.55
CA VAL A 175 19.42 11.65 -12.10
C VAL A 175 20.81 12.14 -12.51
N GLU A 176 21.85 11.34 -12.23
CA GLU A 176 23.23 11.68 -12.59
C GLU A 176 23.44 11.76 -14.11
N ASP A 177 23.04 10.72 -14.85
CA ASP A 177 23.30 10.60 -16.29
C ASP A 177 22.56 11.65 -17.14
N ASN A 178 21.39 12.09 -16.71
CA ASN A 178 20.51 12.92 -17.54
C ASN A 178 20.40 14.37 -17.08
N TYR A 179 20.70 14.66 -15.80
CA TYR A 179 20.57 16.00 -15.23
C TYR A 179 21.88 16.55 -14.67
N GLY A 180 22.98 15.77 -14.77
CA GLY A 180 24.32 16.24 -14.45
C GLY A 180 24.56 16.51 -12.96
N ILE A 181 23.76 15.90 -12.08
CA ILE A 181 23.85 16.08 -10.63
C ILE A 181 23.71 14.74 -9.93
N LYS A 182 24.52 14.49 -8.89
CA LYS A 182 24.35 13.30 -8.06
C LYS A 182 23.20 13.51 -7.10
N TYR A 183 22.38 12.48 -6.90
CA TYR A 183 21.33 12.52 -5.88
C TYR A 183 21.87 12.88 -4.49
N ASP A 184 23.06 12.40 -4.14
CA ASP A 184 23.66 12.70 -2.83
C ASP A 184 24.00 14.20 -2.67
N ASP A 185 24.22 14.94 -3.77
CA ASP A 185 24.39 16.39 -3.75
C ASP A 185 23.04 17.11 -3.50
N LEU A 186 21.95 16.59 -4.07
CA LEU A 186 20.57 17.06 -3.79
C LEU A 186 20.17 16.85 -2.33
N ALA A 187 20.70 15.81 -1.69
CA ALA A 187 20.46 15.51 -0.28
C ALA A 187 21.52 16.09 0.67
N SER A 188 22.51 16.85 0.16
CA SER A 188 23.68 17.28 0.95
C SER A 188 23.33 18.13 2.17
N PHE A 189 22.24 18.90 2.12
CA PHE A 189 21.76 19.71 3.24
C PHE A 189 21.41 18.85 4.47
N ILE A 190 21.00 17.61 4.28
CA ILE A 190 20.68 16.67 5.36
C ILE A 190 21.95 16.37 6.18
N ASN A 191 23.08 16.15 5.50
CA ASN A 191 24.36 15.96 6.20
C ASN A 191 24.75 17.22 6.98
N GLN A 192 24.47 18.41 6.45
CA GLN A 192 24.67 19.67 7.17
C GLN A 192 23.75 19.76 8.40
N GLN A 193 22.51 19.28 8.30
CA GLN A 193 21.59 19.21 9.44
C GLN A 193 22.13 18.30 10.55
N LEU A 194 22.62 17.11 10.20
CA LEU A 194 23.17 16.14 11.15
C LEU A 194 24.45 16.64 11.85
N GLN A 195 25.28 17.41 11.14
CA GLN A 195 26.57 17.87 11.65
C GLN A 195 26.49 19.19 12.43
N SER A 196 25.39 19.94 12.32
CA SER A 196 25.29 21.28 12.90
C SER A 196 24.11 21.43 13.85
N PRO A 197 24.35 21.72 15.15
CA PRO A 197 23.30 21.91 16.14
C PRO A 197 22.27 23.00 15.79
N ILE A 198 22.64 23.98 14.95
CA ILE A 198 21.75 25.09 14.55
C ILE A 198 20.58 24.62 13.67
N TYR A 199 20.74 23.47 12.99
CA TYR A 199 19.73 22.88 12.12
C TYR A 199 18.97 21.72 12.78
N ARG A 200 19.18 21.50 14.08
CA ARG A 200 18.61 20.38 14.84
C ARG A 200 17.08 20.33 14.81
N LEU A 201 16.42 21.46 14.56
CA LEU A 201 14.95 21.55 14.48
C LEU A 201 14.40 21.23 13.08
N GLY A 202 15.26 20.95 12.10
CA GLY A 202 14.83 20.69 10.73
C GLY A 202 14.25 21.91 9.98
N LEU A 203 14.08 23.05 10.65
CA LEU A 203 13.53 24.29 10.08
C LEU A 203 14.62 25.07 9.35
N THR A 204 14.49 25.22 8.04
CA THR A 204 15.48 25.88 7.17
C THR A 204 14.82 26.66 6.03
N LYS A 205 15.61 27.25 5.13
CA LYS A 205 15.14 27.79 3.85
C LYS A 205 15.79 26.99 2.73
N ILE A 206 14.98 26.44 1.82
CA ILE A 206 15.49 25.60 0.73
C ILE A 206 16.01 26.40 -0.46
N GLU A 207 15.54 27.64 -0.66
CA GLU A 207 15.97 28.48 -1.79
C GLU A 207 17.48 28.77 -1.81
N PRO A 208 18.13 29.18 -0.70
CA PRO A 208 19.58 29.33 -0.68
C PRO A 208 20.35 28.04 -1.01
N LEU A 209 19.80 26.88 -0.63
CA LEU A 209 20.38 25.59 -0.97
C LEU A 209 20.29 25.33 -2.48
N LYS A 210 19.13 25.57 -3.08
CA LYS A 210 18.94 25.45 -4.54
C LYS A 210 19.91 26.36 -5.28
N GLU A 211 20.02 27.63 -4.86
CA GLU A 211 20.95 28.60 -5.45
C GLU A 211 22.40 28.11 -5.36
N ASN A 212 22.84 27.57 -4.21
CA ASN A 212 24.18 27.02 -4.06
C ASN A 212 24.43 25.84 -5.01
N ILE A 213 23.48 24.89 -5.09
CA ILE A 213 23.56 23.74 -6.01
C ILE A 213 23.67 24.19 -7.47
N LEU A 214 22.84 25.15 -7.89
CA LEU A 214 22.84 25.68 -9.26
C LEU A 214 24.15 26.40 -9.60
N ASN A 215 24.67 27.20 -8.66
CA ASN A 215 25.90 27.96 -8.84
C ASN A 215 27.15 27.06 -8.88
N GLU A 216 27.21 26.02 -8.05
CA GLU A 216 28.37 25.14 -7.93
C GLU A 216 28.42 24.06 -9.02
N LEU A 217 27.26 23.46 -9.36
CA LEU A 217 27.22 22.22 -10.15
C LEU A 217 26.82 22.43 -11.62
N LYS A 218 26.39 23.64 -12.03
CA LYS A 218 25.98 23.95 -13.41
C LYS A 218 25.01 22.91 -14.00
N CYS A 219 24.04 22.49 -13.21
CA CYS A 219 23.04 21.47 -13.55
C CYS A 219 21.77 22.09 -14.17
N ASP A 220 20.83 21.24 -14.57
CA ASP A 220 19.53 21.66 -15.14
C ASP A 220 18.66 22.35 -14.07
N GLU A 221 18.52 23.67 -14.18
CA GLU A 221 17.72 24.49 -13.25
C GLU A 221 16.26 24.07 -13.16
N ASN A 222 15.64 23.70 -14.27
CA ASN A 222 14.25 23.25 -14.27
C ASN A 222 14.12 21.97 -13.46
N PHE A 223 15.06 21.03 -13.65
CA PHE A 223 15.07 19.79 -12.88
C PHE A 223 15.26 20.03 -11.38
N ILE A 224 16.17 20.91 -10.96
CA ILE A 224 16.34 21.20 -9.52
C ILE A 224 15.06 21.76 -8.92
N ASN A 225 14.41 22.70 -9.60
CA ASN A 225 13.16 23.30 -9.13
C ASN A 225 12.04 22.27 -9.02
N ASP A 226 11.83 21.47 -10.07
CA ASP A 226 10.79 20.44 -10.11
C ASP A 226 11.10 19.29 -9.12
N PHE A 227 12.38 18.93 -8.93
CA PHE A 227 12.81 17.94 -7.95
C PHE A 227 12.32 18.30 -6.55
N TYR A 228 12.66 19.48 -6.06
CA TYR A 228 12.26 19.92 -4.72
C TYR A 228 10.76 20.22 -4.63
N ALA A 229 10.14 20.78 -5.67
CA ALA A 229 8.70 21.01 -5.70
C ALA A 229 7.93 19.69 -5.56
N GLY A 230 8.36 18.65 -6.28
CA GLY A 230 7.79 17.30 -6.20
C GLY A 230 7.96 16.62 -4.84
N LEU A 231 8.91 17.08 -4.01
CA LEU A 231 9.15 16.58 -2.65
C LEU A 231 8.54 17.48 -1.55
N THR A 232 7.82 18.54 -1.93
CA THR A 232 7.29 19.53 -0.98
C THR A 232 5.77 19.47 -0.88
N VAL A 233 5.26 19.39 0.35
CA VAL A 233 3.88 19.73 0.68
C VAL A 233 3.83 21.23 1.01
N ASN A 234 2.97 21.96 0.31
CA ASN A 234 2.73 23.38 0.52
C ASN A 234 1.23 23.65 0.63
N LYS A 235 0.85 24.92 0.79
CA LYS A 235 -0.54 25.33 0.93
C LYS A 235 -1.42 24.91 -0.27
N ASP A 236 -0.86 24.94 -1.48
CA ASP A 236 -1.60 24.75 -2.72
C ASP A 236 -1.85 23.28 -3.04
N ASN A 237 -0.92 22.40 -2.67
CA ASN A 237 -1.04 20.96 -2.92
C ASN A 237 -1.49 20.15 -1.69
N CYS A 238 -1.54 20.76 -0.50
CA CYS A 238 -2.00 20.09 0.71
C CYS A 238 -3.47 19.66 0.57
N LEU A 239 -3.72 18.37 0.80
CA LEU A 239 -5.07 17.82 0.74
C LEU A 239 -5.96 18.37 1.87
N SER A 240 -7.27 18.33 1.67
CA SER A 240 -8.21 18.55 2.78
C SER A 240 -8.04 17.49 3.86
N ILE A 241 -8.42 17.79 5.10
CA ILE A 241 -8.28 16.85 6.24
C ILE A 241 -8.97 15.52 5.93
N GLU A 242 -10.16 15.55 5.36
CA GLU A 242 -10.91 14.35 5.00
C GLU A 242 -10.16 13.51 3.97
N ARG A 243 -9.60 14.17 2.95
CA ARG A 243 -8.78 13.51 1.94
C ARG A 243 -7.48 12.95 2.51
N CYS A 244 -6.89 13.58 3.53
CA CYS A 244 -5.77 13.00 4.26
C CYS A 244 -6.16 11.69 4.98
N PHE A 245 -7.38 11.55 5.48
CA PHE A 245 -7.81 10.27 6.04
C PHE A 245 -8.11 9.21 4.96
N PHE A 246 -8.73 9.56 3.83
CA PHE A 246 -9.09 8.57 2.80
C PHE A 246 -7.95 8.20 1.83
N ASN A 247 -7.07 9.15 1.49
CA ASN A 247 -6.06 9.02 0.45
C ASN A 247 -4.65 8.99 1.07
N ASN A 248 -4.38 8.00 1.92
CA ASN A 248 -3.06 7.79 2.53
C ASN A 248 -1.92 7.52 1.55
N GLN A 249 -2.25 7.04 0.35
CA GLN A 249 -1.27 6.74 -0.69
C GLN A 249 -1.22 7.76 -1.84
N SER A 250 -1.82 8.95 -1.68
CA SER A 250 -1.66 10.03 -2.66
C SER A 250 -0.22 10.54 -2.66
N GLU A 251 0.28 10.80 -3.86
CA GLU A 251 1.53 11.48 -4.18
C GLU A 251 1.69 12.86 -3.53
N PHE A 252 0.60 13.51 -3.11
CA PHE A 252 0.62 14.80 -2.41
C PHE A 252 0.83 14.70 -0.89
N ARG A 253 0.91 13.48 -0.35
CA ARG A 253 1.07 13.24 1.09
C ARG A 253 2.52 13.44 1.53
N PHE A 254 2.69 13.86 2.78
CA PHE A 254 3.99 13.93 3.46
C PHE A 254 4.68 12.56 3.48
N THR A 255 3.92 11.48 3.40
CA THR A 255 4.41 10.11 3.13
C THR A 255 5.42 10.04 1.97
N TYR A 256 5.18 10.74 0.85
CA TYR A 256 6.07 10.75 -0.32
C TYR A 256 6.83 12.07 -0.50
N ARG A 257 6.41 13.13 0.20
CA ARG A 257 6.94 14.49 0.08
C ARG A 257 7.60 14.90 1.40
N PRO A 258 8.91 14.68 1.60
CA PRO A 258 9.57 14.86 2.89
C PRO A 258 9.75 16.31 3.36
N ILE A 259 9.35 17.31 2.55
CA ILE A 259 9.48 18.73 2.90
C ILE A 259 8.09 19.30 3.20
N ILE A 260 7.95 19.98 4.35
CA ILE A 260 6.76 20.79 4.67
C ILE A 260 7.11 22.27 4.54
N GLU A 261 6.33 23.03 3.78
CA GLU A 261 6.47 24.48 3.68
C GLU A 261 5.60 25.20 4.72
N LEU A 262 6.23 26.04 5.55
CA LEU A 262 5.59 26.80 6.62
C LEU A 262 5.70 28.29 6.35
N ASN A 263 4.61 29.04 6.53
CA ASN A 263 4.64 30.49 6.62
C ASN A 263 4.78 30.92 8.08
N VAL A 264 5.96 31.41 8.48
CA VAL A 264 6.26 31.87 9.85
C VAL A 264 6.60 33.35 9.82
N ASP A 265 5.81 34.17 10.50
CA ASP A 265 5.96 35.64 10.53
C ASP A 265 6.01 36.28 9.13
N GLY A 266 5.24 35.73 8.17
CA GLY A 266 5.21 36.19 6.78
C GLY A 266 6.44 35.77 5.96
N GLN A 267 7.24 34.83 6.46
CA GLN A 267 8.41 34.29 5.79
C GLN A 267 8.25 32.79 5.56
N ILE A 268 8.66 32.32 4.39
CA ILE A 268 8.63 30.89 4.06
C ILE A 268 9.85 30.19 4.68
N TYR A 269 9.56 29.12 5.40
CA TYR A 269 10.50 28.15 5.92
C TYR A 269 10.11 26.74 5.47
N ASN A 270 11.06 25.83 5.51
CA ASN A 270 10.90 24.44 5.14
C ASN A 270 11.29 23.57 6.33
N LEU A 271 10.38 22.72 6.78
CA LEU A 271 10.62 21.74 7.82
C LEU A 271 11.00 20.42 7.15
N ILE A 272 12.25 19.98 7.38
CA ILE A 272 12.85 18.82 6.74
C ILE A 272 13.58 17.99 7.78
N GLY A 273 13.24 16.70 7.87
CA GLY A 273 13.85 15.73 8.78
C GLY A 273 14.65 14.67 8.02
N TYR A 274 15.72 14.18 8.63
CA TYR A 274 16.57 13.14 8.06
C TYR A 274 15.81 11.83 7.88
N ASN A 275 15.16 11.36 8.95
CA ASN A 275 14.46 10.09 8.95
C ASN A 275 13.27 10.13 8.01
N LYS A 276 12.53 11.24 8.01
CA LYS A 276 11.43 11.45 7.06
C LYS A 276 11.89 11.45 5.62
N TRP A 277 13.01 12.09 5.31
CA TRP A 277 13.56 12.09 3.96
C TRP A 277 13.86 10.67 3.47
N LEU A 278 14.55 9.88 4.29
CA LEU A 278 14.84 8.49 3.97
C LEU A 278 13.56 7.65 3.82
N GLU A 279 12.60 7.80 4.74
CA GLU A 279 11.31 7.11 4.68
C GLU A 279 10.57 7.45 3.37
N SER A 280 10.46 8.73 3.02
CA SER A 280 9.76 9.16 1.80
C SER A 280 10.42 8.63 0.53
N MET A 281 11.75 8.70 0.45
CA MET A 281 12.49 8.24 -0.73
C MET A 281 12.44 6.73 -0.87
N SER A 282 12.52 5.99 0.25
CA SER A 282 12.28 4.54 0.26
C SER A 282 10.88 4.22 -0.23
N LEU A 283 9.84 4.88 0.29
CA LEU A 283 8.46 4.66 -0.13
C LEU A 283 8.20 5.04 -1.60
N LEU A 284 8.85 6.09 -2.12
CA LEU A 284 8.81 6.40 -3.55
C LEU A 284 9.39 5.24 -4.39
N SER A 285 10.57 4.76 -4.01
CA SER A 285 11.30 3.72 -4.75
C SER A 285 10.66 2.33 -4.69
N THR A 286 9.96 1.99 -3.60
CA THR A 286 9.39 0.64 -3.36
C THR A 286 7.88 0.57 -3.55
N ASN A 287 7.16 1.68 -3.34
CA ASN A 287 5.70 1.71 -3.31
C ASN A 287 5.06 2.81 -4.17
N ALA A 288 5.85 3.57 -4.94
CA ALA A 288 5.33 4.53 -5.93
C ALA A 288 5.83 4.23 -7.36
N PHE A 289 7.14 4.32 -7.64
CA PHE A 289 7.69 4.11 -8.99
C PHE A 289 7.32 2.75 -9.60
N PRO A 290 7.35 1.62 -8.87
CA PRO A 290 6.94 0.33 -9.42
C PRO A 290 5.45 0.27 -9.83
N PHE A 291 4.64 1.21 -9.33
CA PHE A 291 3.23 1.32 -9.64
C PHE A 291 2.93 2.46 -10.62
N GLY A 292 3.94 3.00 -11.29
CA GLY A 292 3.78 4.08 -12.25
C GLY A 292 3.53 5.44 -11.61
N LEU A 293 3.70 5.57 -10.29
CA LEU A 293 3.37 6.78 -9.52
C LEU A 293 4.63 7.55 -9.15
N TYR A 294 4.58 8.86 -9.32
CA TYR A 294 5.65 9.80 -8.97
C TYR A 294 5.07 11.22 -8.88
N PRO A 295 5.77 12.17 -8.24
CA PRO A 295 5.32 13.55 -8.14
C PRO A 295 4.97 14.16 -9.51
N THR A 296 3.82 14.83 -9.58
CA THR A 296 3.30 15.45 -10.82
C THR A 296 4.26 16.49 -11.39
N GLU A 297 5.00 17.18 -10.54
CA GLU A 297 6.04 18.15 -10.90
C GLU A 297 7.12 17.51 -11.77
N TRP A 298 7.38 16.21 -11.63
CA TRP A 298 8.40 15.52 -12.43
C TRP A 298 7.90 15.02 -13.78
N THR A 299 6.62 15.24 -14.13
CA THR A 299 6.05 14.75 -15.39
C THR A 299 6.64 15.42 -16.63
N GLY A 300 7.19 16.63 -16.49
CA GLY A 300 7.94 17.31 -17.55
C GLY A 300 9.28 16.65 -17.91
N HIS A 301 9.77 15.75 -17.05
CA HIS A 301 11.07 15.10 -17.19
C HIS A 301 10.94 13.73 -17.87
N GLN A 302 11.10 13.73 -19.20
CA GLN A 302 10.93 12.54 -20.03
C GLN A 302 11.75 11.33 -19.56
N LYS A 303 12.96 11.53 -19.04
CA LYS A 303 13.83 10.43 -18.56
C LYS A 303 13.34 9.82 -17.25
N ILE A 304 12.79 10.61 -16.35
CA ILE A 304 12.10 10.12 -15.14
C ILE A 304 10.85 9.34 -15.53
N LYS A 305 10.08 9.85 -16.50
CA LYS A 305 8.90 9.15 -17.01
C LYS A 305 9.24 7.79 -17.65
N GLU A 306 10.26 7.75 -18.50
CA GLU A 306 10.76 6.52 -19.12
C GLU A 306 11.20 5.50 -18.08
N PHE A 307 11.90 5.96 -17.04
CA PHE A 307 12.28 5.13 -15.90
C PHE A 307 11.09 4.55 -15.17
N VAL A 308 10.15 5.39 -14.73
CA VAL A 308 8.99 4.92 -13.98
C VAL A 308 8.16 3.94 -14.81
N GLN A 309 7.98 4.19 -16.11
CA GLN A 309 7.32 3.26 -17.03
C GLN A 309 8.06 1.93 -17.13
N LYS A 310 9.40 1.96 -17.22
CA LYS A 310 10.24 0.75 -17.25
C LYS A 310 10.11 -0.03 -15.94
N THR A 311 10.25 0.64 -14.79
CA THR A 311 10.12 0.01 -13.47
C THR A 311 8.75 -0.62 -13.29
N HIS A 312 7.68 0.08 -13.71
CA HIS A 312 6.33 -0.45 -13.71
C HIS A 312 6.18 -1.72 -14.56
N ASN A 313 6.72 -1.72 -15.77
CA ASN A 313 6.64 -2.87 -16.67
C ASN A 313 7.46 -4.08 -16.18
N ILE A 314 8.60 -3.85 -15.51
CA ILE A 314 9.41 -4.93 -14.93
C ILE A 314 8.77 -5.44 -13.64
N HIS A 315 8.06 -4.58 -12.90
CA HIS A 315 7.36 -4.95 -11.68
C HIS A 315 6.49 -6.21 -11.87
N ASP A 316 5.81 -6.33 -13.02
CA ASP A 316 4.99 -7.50 -13.35
C ASP A 316 5.76 -8.83 -13.28
N LYS A 317 7.02 -8.86 -13.73
CA LYS A 317 7.87 -10.06 -13.71
C LYS A 317 8.39 -10.45 -12.33
N PHE A 318 8.48 -9.51 -11.39
CA PHE A 318 8.99 -9.79 -10.03
C PHE A 318 8.13 -10.78 -9.25
N LEU A 319 6.86 -11.00 -9.64
CA LEU A 319 5.99 -11.99 -9.02
C LEU A 319 5.95 -13.30 -9.81
N GLU A 320 6.10 -13.26 -11.14
CA GLU A 320 6.09 -14.44 -11.99
C GLU A 320 7.35 -15.30 -11.80
N ASP A 321 8.54 -14.68 -11.86
CA ASP A 321 9.82 -15.38 -11.82
C ASP A 321 9.98 -16.26 -10.55
N PRO A 322 9.66 -15.76 -9.33
CA PRO A 322 9.73 -16.60 -8.13
C PRO A 322 8.78 -17.80 -8.16
N ILE A 323 7.60 -17.66 -8.76
CA ILE A 323 6.64 -18.77 -8.84
C ILE A 323 7.11 -19.83 -9.82
N VAL A 324 7.59 -19.42 -11.00
CA VAL A 324 8.17 -20.33 -12.00
C VAL A 324 9.37 -21.06 -11.41
N GLN A 325 10.21 -20.38 -10.63
CA GLN A 325 11.32 -21.00 -9.92
C GLN A 325 10.83 -22.11 -8.97
N VAL A 326 9.84 -21.82 -8.12
CA VAL A 326 9.28 -22.81 -7.18
C VAL A 326 8.66 -24.01 -7.92
N LEU A 327 7.94 -23.78 -9.03
CA LEU A 327 7.37 -24.84 -9.86
C LEU A 327 8.46 -25.75 -10.44
N ASN A 328 9.53 -25.16 -10.97
CA ASN A 328 10.67 -25.88 -11.53
C ASN A 328 11.42 -26.70 -10.45
N GLU A 329 11.68 -26.10 -9.28
CA GLU A 329 12.31 -26.78 -8.15
C GLU A 329 11.51 -28.00 -7.68
N LYS A 330 10.18 -27.90 -7.71
CA LYS A 330 9.25 -28.99 -7.37
C LYS A 330 8.88 -29.89 -8.56
N SER A 331 9.50 -29.69 -9.73
CA SER A 331 9.32 -30.50 -10.94
C SER A 331 7.89 -30.54 -11.50
N PHE A 332 7.13 -29.45 -11.36
CA PHE A 332 5.83 -29.30 -12.02
C PHE A 332 6.01 -28.92 -13.50
N PHE A 333 5.19 -29.50 -14.37
CA PHE A 333 5.14 -29.07 -15.77
C PHE A 333 4.50 -27.69 -15.85
N ASN A 334 5.26 -26.70 -16.32
CA ASN A 334 4.80 -25.31 -16.37
C ASN A 334 5.30 -24.58 -17.62
N ASP A 335 4.59 -23.52 -17.98
CA ASP A 335 5.01 -22.50 -18.95
C ASP A 335 4.55 -21.13 -18.42
N SER A 336 5.23 -20.07 -18.84
CA SER A 336 4.99 -18.72 -18.34
C SER A 336 4.97 -17.70 -19.48
N ASN A 337 4.24 -16.60 -19.31
CA ASN A 337 3.97 -15.63 -20.38
C ASN A 337 3.44 -16.28 -21.67
N VAL A 338 2.44 -17.17 -21.56
CA VAL A 338 1.93 -17.97 -22.67
C VAL A 338 1.10 -17.11 -23.63
N GLU A 339 1.73 -16.62 -24.69
CA GLU A 339 1.05 -15.90 -25.78
C GLU A 339 0.57 -16.85 -26.90
N SER A 340 1.17 -18.05 -26.97
CA SER A 340 0.85 -19.08 -27.96
C SER A 340 1.21 -20.48 -27.48
N PHE A 341 0.43 -21.47 -27.89
CA PHE A 341 0.69 -22.88 -27.60
C PHE A 341 1.48 -23.54 -28.74
N ASN A 342 2.67 -24.05 -28.40
CA ASN A 342 3.47 -24.94 -29.27
C ASN A 342 2.64 -26.12 -29.80
N GLN A 343 2.69 -26.35 -31.11
CA GLN A 343 2.07 -27.50 -31.78
C GLN A 343 3.08 -28.17 -32.73
N PRO A 344 2.84 -29.42 -33.17
CA PRO A 344 3.71 -30.11 -34.11
C PRO A 344 3.97 -29.28 -35.38
N ASN A 345 5.18 -29.39 -35.92
CA ASN A 345 5.60 -28.70 -37.15
C ASN A 345 5.52 -27.15 -37.07
N GLY A 346 5.51 -26.57 -35.87
CA GLY A 346 5.50 -25.12 -35.67
C GLY A 346 4.16 -24.44 -35.95
N GLN A 347 3.06 -25.20 -36.02
CA GLN A 347 1.71 -24.66 -36.22
C GLN A 347 1.11 -24.10 -34.93
N ASN A 348 1.84 -23.21 -34.28
CA ASN A 348 1.49 -22.69 -32.95
C ASN A 348 0.13 -21.98 -32.96
N ILE A 349 -0.61 -22.15 -31.87
CA ILE A 349 -1.92 -21.52 -31.68
C ILE A 349 -1.75 -20.26 -30.84
N ASN A 350 -1.84 -19.09 -31.47
CA ASN A 350 -1.76 -17.81 -30.79
C ASN A 350 -3.08 -17.50 -30.06
N ILE A 351 -2.97 -17.04 -28.80
CA ILE A 351 -4.13 -16.67 -27.97
C ILE A 351 -4.15 -15.19 -27.58
N LYS A 352 -3.03 -14.47 -27.78
CA LYS A 352 -2.81 -13.09 -27.32
C LYS A 352 -3.92 -12.11 -27.71
N ASN A 353 -4.39 -12.16 -28.95
CA ASN A 353 -5.35 -11.18 -29.47
C ASN A 353 -6.82 -11.48 -29.14
N ASP A 354 -7.14 -12.67 -28.60
CA ASP A 354 -8.52 -13.10 -28.31
C ASP A 354 -8.71 -13.33 -26.80
N VAL A 355 -7.89 -14.21 -26.24
CA VAL A 355 -7.93 -14.59 -24.82
C VAL A 355 -7.09 -13.63 -23.96
N GLY A 356 -5.97 -13.17 -24.52
CA GLY A 356 -4.86 -12.59 -23.77
C GLY A 356 -3.74 -13.61 -23.56
N ASP A 357 -2.60 -13.16 -23.06
CA ASP A 357 -1.50 -13.98 -22.53
C ASP A 357 -1.92 -14.72 -21.25
N ILE A 358 -1.28 -15.84 -20.89
CA ILE A 358 -1.46 -16.47 -19.56
C ILE A 358 -0.15 -16.36 -18.80
N ASP A 359 -0.17 -15.70 -17.64
CA ASP A 359 1.04 -15.34 -16.90
C ASP A 359 1.79 -16.59 -16.44
N VAL A 360 1.09 -17.55 -15.83
CA VAL A 360 1.63 -18.88 -15.51
C VAL A 360 0.58 -19.95 -15.80
N LEU A 361 0.99 -21.05 -16.45
CA LEU A 361 0.19 -22.23 -16.70
C LEU A 361 0.95 -23.44 -16.17
N PHE A 362 0.35 -24.23 -15.29
CA PHE A 362 1.01 -25.46 -14.81
C PHE A 362 0.06 -26.63 -14.61
N VAL A 363 0.61 -27.84 -14.67
CA VAL A 363 -0.14 -29.11 -14.55
C VAL A 363 0.28 -29.81 -13.27
N ASP A 364 -0.73 -30.13 -12.45
CA ASP A 364 -0.59 -30.94 -11.27
C ASP A 364 -1.16 -32.33 -11.56
N VAL A 365 -0.25 -33.27 -11.83
CA VAL A 365 -0.57 -34.63 -12.26
C VAL A 365 -1.22 -35.44 -11.13
N ASP A 366 -0.83 -35.20 -9.87
CA ASP A 366 -1.31 -35.99 -8.72
C ASP A 366 -2.79 -35.73 -8.42
N TYR A 367 -3.25 -34.49 -8.64
CA TYR A 367 -4.64 -34.09 -8.40
C TYR A 367 -5.47 -33.97 -9.67
N GLU A 368 -4.89 -34.28 -10.84
CA GLU A 368 -5.52 -34.13 -12.14
C GLU A 368 -6.01 -32.69 -12.39
N LEU A 369 -5.15 -31.70 -12.13
CA LEU A 369 -5.47 -30.27 -12.25
C LEU A 369 -4.62 -29.55 -13.30
N ILE A 370 -5.24 -28.62 -14.02
CA ILE A 370 -4.56 -27.61 -14.84
C ILE A 370 -4.81 -26.26 -14.20
N TYR A 371 -3.75 -25.61 -13.74
CA TYR A 371 -3.82 -24.29 -13.14
C TYR A 371 -3.55 -23.21 -14.18
N VAL A 372 -4.52 -22.32 -14.35
CA VAL A 372 -4.42 -21.10 -15.14
C VAL A 372 -4.24 -19.94 -14.18
N CYS A 373 -3.08 -19.31 -14.18
CA CYS A 373 -2.72 -18.31 -13.20
C CYS A 373 -2.66 -16.93 -13.83
N GLU A 374 -3.09 -15.95 -13.04
CA GLU A 374 -2.99 -14.53 -13.35
C GLU A 374 -2.28 -13.81 -12.20
N CYS A 375 -1.14 -13.21 -12.49
CA CYS A 375 -0.38 -12.38 -11.56
C CYS A 375 -1.03 -11.00 -11.44
N LYS A 376 -1.20 -10.53 -10.20
CA LYS A 376 -1.72 -9.19 -9.90
C LYS A 376 -0.87 -8.53 -8.82
N HIS A 377 -0.21 -7.45 -9.22
CA HIS A 377 0.57 -6.61 -8.33
C HIS A 377 -0.32 -5.57 -7.66
N ASN A 378 -0.54 -5.78 -6.37
CA ASN A 378 -1.17 -4.81 -5.51
C ASN A 378 -0.09 -4.03 -4.75
N ARG A 379 -0.35 -2.75 -4.50
CA ARG A 379 0.46 -1.98 -3.54
C ARG A 379 0.28 -2.60 -2.17
N SER A 380 1.35 -2.69 -1.38
CA SER A 380 1.20 -3.09 0.02
C SER A 380 0.28 -2.09 0.73
N ARG A 381 -0.81 -2.61 1.27
CA ARG A 381 -1.93 -1.86 1.83
C ARG A 381 -2.40 -2.61 3.08
N HIS A 382 -2.69 -1.84 4.12
CA HIS A 382 -3.01 -2.38 5.45
C HIS A 382 -4.31 -1.79 6.03
N ASP A 383 -5.09 -1.08 5.21
CA ASP A 383 -6.34 -0.46 5.63
C ASP A 383 -7.50 -0.83 4.71
N MET A 384 -8.69 -0.85 5.30
CA MET A 384 -9.89 -1.33 4.62
C MET A 384 -10.32 -0.46 3.43
N ASN A 385 -10.02 0.85 3.43
CA ASN A 385 -10.37 1.71 2.29
C ASN A 385 -9.60 1.31 1.03
N ASN A 386 -8.33 1.00 1.20
CA ASN A 386 -7.47 0.56 0.13
C ASN A 386 -7.79 -0.88 -0.33
N TRP A 387 -8.08 -1.80 0.60
CA TRP A 387 -8.53 -3.13 0.22
C TRP A 387 -9.89 -3.14 -0.46
N ARG A 388 -10.79 -2.20 -0.12
CA ARG A 388 -12.07 -2.04 -0.85
C ARG A 388 -11.82 -1.77 -2.33
N ARG A 389 -10.87 -0.89 -2.64
CA ARG A 389 -10.50 -0.56 -4.02
C ARG A 389 -9.94 -1.79 -4.75
N ASP A 390 -9.05 -2.54 -4.09
CA ASP A 390 -8.49 -3.75 -4.69
C ASP A 390 -9.58 -4.79 -4.93
N TYR A 391 -10.43 -5.03 -3.92
CA TYR A 391 -11.57 -5.94 -4.04
C TYR A 391 -12.47 -5.61 -5.23
N SER A 392 -12.84 -4.34 -5.41
CA SER A 392 -13.60 -3.87 -6.58
C SER A 392 -12.86 -4.14 -7.89
N ASN A 393 -11.56 -3.84 -7.97
CA ASN A 393 -10.76 -4.12 -9.18
C ASN A 393 -10.75 -5.61 -9.55
N PHE A 394 -10.60 -6.49 -8.55
CA PHE A 394 -10.67 -7.93 -8.79
C PHE A 394 -12.03 -8.34 -9.32
N LYS A 395 -13.13 -7.95 -8.66
CA LYS A 395 -14.50 -8.30 -9.06
C LYS A 395 -14.88 -7.76 -10.44
N GLU A 396 -14.59 -6.49 -10.70
CA GLU A 396 -15.10 -5.79 -11.88
C GLU A 396 -14.23 -6.02 -13.13
N LYS A 397 -12.91 -6.22 -12.95
CA LYS A 397 -11.95 -6.30 -14.06
C LYS A 397 -11.28 -7.67 -14.15
N TYR A 398 -10.65 -8.13 -13.07
CA TYR A 398 -9.73 -9.27 -13.15
C TYR A 398 -10.43 -10.62 -13.21
N GLU A 399 -11.55 -10.81 -12.50
CA GLU A 399 -12.33 -12.07 -12.54
C GLU A 399 -12.74 -12.42 -13.96
N GLY A 400 -13.26 -11.45 -14.72
CA GLY A 400 -13.65 -11.67 -16.11
C GLY A 400 -12.48 -11.95 -17.05
N GLN A 401 -11.29 -11.44 -16.77
CA GLN A 401 -10.07 -11.75 -17.55
C GLN A 401 -9.63 -13.20 -17.31
N LEU A 402 -9.49 -13.59 -16.05
CA LEU A 402 -9.12 -14.95 -15.67
C LEU A 402 -10.16 -15.98 -16.14
N GLU A 403 -11.46 -15.66 -16.04
CA GLU A 403 -12.53 -16.54 -16.50
C GLU A 403 -12.43 -16.85 -18.00
N ARG A 404 -12.08 -15.89 -18.84
CA ARG A 404 -11.86 -16.13 -20.28
C ARG A 404 -10.69 -17.09 -20.52
N LYS A 405 -9.58 -16.91 -19.78
CA LYS A 405 -8.38 -17.77 -19.87
C LYS A 405 -8.71 -19.21 -19.44
N VAL A 406 -9.36 -19.38 -18.28
CA VAL A 406 -9.82 -20.68 -17.75
C VAL A 406 -10.76 -21.38 -18.72
N TYR A 407 -11.76 -20.66 -19.25
CA TYR A 407 -12.73 -21.21 -20.18
C TYR A 407 -12.06 -21.68 -21.48
N TRP A 408 -11.12 -20.91 -22.02
CA TRP A 408 -10.38 -21.29 -23.21
C TRP A 408 -9.57 -22.57 -22.98
N VAL A 409 -8.78 -22.62 -21.89
CA VAL A 409 -7.98 -23.80 -21.53
C VAL A 409 -8.87 -25.03 -21.35
N ASN A 410 -10.00 -24.89 -20.67
CA ASN A 410 -10.93 -26.00 -20.44
C ASN A 410 -11.55 -26.56 -21.73
N ARG A 411 -11.77 -25.72 -22.75
CA ARG A 411 -12.27 -26.18 -24.07
C ARG A 411 -11.18 -26.73 -24.98
N ASN A 412 -9.92 -26.42 -24.70
CA ASN A 412 -8.78 -26.71 -25.57
C ASN A 412 -7.71 -27.55 -24.85
N LYS A 413 -8.12 -28.43 -23.93
CA LYS A 413 -7.19 -29.28 -23.15
C LYS A 413 -6.26 -30.11 -24.02
N ASN A 414 -6.73 -30.56 -25.20
CA ASN A 414 -5.91 -31.28 -26.17
C ASN A 414 -4.77 -30.41 -26.75
N ILE A 415 -5.01 -29.11 -26.95
CA ILE A 415 -4.00 -28.16 -27.42
C ILE A 415 -2.95 -27.94 -26.32
N VAL A 416 -3.40 -27.79 -25.07
CA VAL A 416 -2.54 -27.65 -23.89
C VAL A 416 -1.69 -28.90 -23.66
N GLU A 417 -2.30 -30.08 -23.78
CA GLU A 417 -1.62 -31.37 -23.70
C GLU A 417 -0.52 -31.47 -24.76
N THR A 418 -0.88 -31.17 -26.02
CA THR A 418 0.07 -31.18 -27.14
C THR A 418 1.21 -30.20 -26.89
N HIS A 419 0.92 -29.02 -26.35
CA HIS A 419 1.95 -28.05 -25.98
C HIS A 419 2.93 -28.62 -24.97
N PHE A 420 2.47 -29.17 -23.85
CA PHE A 420 3.36 -29.75 -22.85
C PHE A 420 4.10 -30.99 -23.36
N GLN A 421 3.52 -31.78 -24.27
CA GLN A 421 4.23 -32.86 -24.97
C GLN A 421 5.37 -32.34 -25.86
N GLN A 422 5.22 -31.16 -26.48
CA GLN A 422 6.30 -30.53 -27.25
C GLN A 422 7.37 -29.90 -26.33
N THR A 423 6.95 -29.27 -25.24
CA THR A 423 7.84 -28.59 -24.28
C THR A 423 8.65 -29.60 -23.44
N TYR A 424 8.04 -30.73 -23.06
CA TYR A 424 8.62 -31.78 -22.22
C TYR A 424 8.50 -33.18 -22.87
N PRO A 425 9.14 -33.42 -24.03
CA PRO A 425 8.87 -34.59 -24.89
C PRO A 425 9.24 -35.95 -24.29
N GLN A 426 10.14 -35.98 -23.30
CA GLN A 426 10.56 -37.23 -22.65
C GLN A 426 9.72 -37.55 -21.39
N ASP A 427 9.15 -36.52 -20.78
CA ASP A 427 8.63 -36.58 -19.41
C ASP A 427 7.10 -36.44 -19.35
N PHE A 428 6.50 -35.65 -20.25
CA PHE A 428 5.07 -35.42 -20.25
C PHE A 428 4.31 -36.51 -21.03
N LYS A 429 3.78 -37.49 -20.29
CA LYS A 429 3.03 -38.64 -20.82
C LYS A 429 1.63 -38.75 -20.22
N VAL A 430 0.99 -37.60 -20.02
CA VAL A 430 -0.27 -37.47 -19.31
C VAL A 430 -1.38 -37.09 -20.29
N GLU A 431 -2.57 -37.67 -20.12
CA GLU A 431 -3.78 -37.30 -20.86
C GLU A 431 -4.60 -36.29 -20.05
N LEU A 432 -4.82 -35.09 -20.60
CA LEU A 432 -5.44 -33.99 -19.86
C LEU A 432 -6.97 -33.93 -19.98
N ALA A 433 -7.60 -34.79 -20.79
CA ALA A 433 -9.03 -34.69 -21.11
C ALA A 433 -9.95 -34.58 -19.88
N ASN A 434 -9.65 -35.37 -18.83
CA ASN A 434 -10.43 -35.44 -17.59
C ASN A 434 -9.97 -34.47 -16.50
N TYR A 435 -8.86 -33.75 -16.70
CA TYR A 435 -8.30 -32.87 -15.68
C TYR A 435 -9.23 -31.68 -15.42
N GLU A 436 -9.39 -31.28 -14.16
CA GLU A 436 -10.13 -30.07 -13.83
C GLU A 436 -9.26 -28.83 -14.10
N VAL A 437 -9.83 -27.79 -14.70
CA VAL A 437 -9.13 -26.51 -14.94
C VAL A 437 -9.48 -25.53 -13.83
N ARG A 438 -8.48 -25.05 -13.10
CA ARG A 438 -8.64 -24.10 -12.00
C ARG A 438 -7.96 -22.78 -12.32
N GLY A 439 -8.73 -21.70 -12.22
CA GLY A 439 -8.20 -20.34 -12.23
C GLY A 439 -7.74 -19.92 -10.85
N ILE A 440 -6.54 -19.36 -10.74
CA ILE A 440 -6.05 -18.72 -9.51
C ILE A 440 -5.42 -17.37 -9.82
N PHE A 441 -5.53 -16.43 -8.89
CA PHE A 441 -4.69 -15.24 -8.89
C PHE A 441 -3.44 -15.49 -8.06
N ILE A 442 -2.31 -15.00 -8.54
CA ILE A 442 -1.07 -14.90 -7.78
C ILE A 442 -0.91 -13.43 -7.42
N ILE A 443 -0.69 -13.11 -6.15
CA ILE A 443 -0.57 -11.73 -5.68
C ILE A 443 0.69 -11.53 -4.83
N ASN A 444 1.27 -10.33 -4.90
CA ASN A 444 2.45 -9.95 -4.14
C ASN A 444 2.13 -9.47 -2.71
N ALA A 445 0.95 -8.92 -2.48
CA ALA A 445 0.51 -8.38 -1.19
C ALA A 445 -0.92 -8.81 -0.86
N PRO A 446 -1.24 -9.09 0.42
CA PRO A 446 -2.55 -9.58 0.82
C PRO A 446 -3.66 -8.56 0.60
N THR A 447 -4.87 -9.05 0.34
CA THR A 447 -6.08 -8.23 0.13
C THR A 447 -7.33 -8.97 0.62
N MET A 448 -8.38 -8.23 0.94
CA MET A 448 -9.67 -8.81 1.34
C MET A 448 -10.28 -9.73 0.28
N TYR A 449 -9.91 -9.58 -0.99
CA TYR A 449 -10.38 -10.47 -2.06
C TYR A 449 -9.96 -11.93 -1.82
N MET A 450 -8.82 -12.16 -1.14
CA MET A 450 -8.33 -13.51 -0.80
C MET A 450 -9.31 -14.32 0.05
N TYR A 451 -10.24 -13.67 0.73
CA TYR A 451 -11.17 -14.29 1.67
C TYR A 451 -12.61 -14.38 1.13
N ASN A 452 -12.91 -13.74 -0.01
CA ASN A 452 -14.27 -13.69 -0.57
C ASN A 452 -14.33 -13.59 -2.11
N GLY A 453 -13.23 -13.93 -2.79
CA GLY A 453 -13.14 -13.91 -4.25
C GLY A 453 -13.84 -15.10 -4.91
N LYS A 454 -14.23 -14.98 -6.18
CA LYS A 454 -14.69 -16.16 -6.96
C LYS A 454 -13.53 -17.14 -7.20
N TYR A 455 -12.38 -16.60 -7.56
CA TYR A 455 -11.12 -17.36 -7.70
C TYR A 455 -10.28 -17.19 -6.45
N ARG A 456 -9.47 -18.20 -6.11
CA ARG A 456 -8.49 -18.06 -5.01
C ARG A 456 -7.42 -17.06 -5.43
N ALA A 457 -7.09 -16.15 -4.52
CA ALA A 457 -5.93 -15.28 -4.67
C ALA A 457 -4.88 -15.73 -3.67
N MET A 458 -3.70 -16.09 -4.17
CA MET A 458 -2.65 -16.78 -3.44
C MET A 458 -1.39 -15.94 -3.43
N THR A 459 -0.80 -15.78 -2.26
CA THR A 459 0.56 -15.23 -2.12
C THR A 459 1.62 -16.29 -2.45
N ILE A 460 2.89 -15.89 -2.56
CA ILE A 460 4.01 -16.84 -2.71
C ILE A 460 3.99 -17.89 -1.58
N THR A 461 3.62 -17.50 -0.36
CA THR A 461 3.47 -18.44 0.75
C THR A 461 2.38 -19.49 0.46
N ASP A 462 1.22 -19.06 -0.02
CA ASP A 462 0.10 -19.98 -0.32
C ASP A 462 0.42 -20.90 -1.50
N ILE A 463 1.14 -20.42 -2.52
CA ILE A 463 1.58 -21.27 -3.62
C ILE A 463 2.55 -22.34 -3.12
N ASN A 464 3.48 -22.01 -2.21
CA ASN A 464 4.33 -23.02 -1.60
C ASN A 464 3.50 -24.05 -0.83
N ASP A 465 2.56 -23.61 0.00
CA ASP A 465 1.68 -24.50 0.76
C ASP A 465 0.86 -25.39 -0.18
N LEU A 466 0.38 -24.86 -1.31
CA LEU A 466 -0.39 -25.59 -2.32
C LEU A 466 0.44 -26.71 -2.96
N LEU A 467 1.66 -26.37 -3.39
CA LEU A 467 2.57 -27.32 -4.03
C LEU A 467 3.12 -28.35 -3.03
N GLU A 468 3.13 -28.03 -1.73
CA GLU A 468 3.49 -28.94 -0.63
C GLU A 468 2.34 -29.75 -0.08
N ARG A 469 1.12 -29.57 -0.63
CA ARG A 469 -0.11 -30.24 -0.20
C ARG A 469 -0.56 -29.87 1.22
N ASN A 470 -0.10 -28.72 1.70
CA ASN A 470 -0.44 -28.15 3.01
C ASN A 470 -1.53 -27.07 2.92
N TYR A 471 -1.86 -26.59 1.72
CA TYR A 471 -2.91 -25.60 1.53
C TYR A 471 -4.30 -26.23 1.74
N ALA A 472 -5.08 -25.63 2.64
CA ALA A 472 -6.49 -25.93 2.81
C ALA A 472 -7.25 -24.65 3.18
N ASP A 473 -8.45 -24.49 2.62
CA ASP A 473 -9.33 -23.42 3.06
C ASP A 473 -9.82 -23.74 4.48
N VAL A 474 -9.70 -22.77 5.38
CA VAL A 474 -10.18 -22.88 6.75
C VAL A 474 -11.71 -22.94 6.74
N LYS A 475 -12.28 -23.82 7.56
CA LYS A 475 -13.73 -23.87 7.80
C LYS A 475 -14.01 -23.36 9.21
N PHE A 476 -14.94 -22.43 9.35
CA PHE A 476 -15.27 -21.84 10.64
C PHE A 476 -16.59 -22.39 11.14
N GLU A 477 -16.61 -22.88 12.37
CA GLU A 477 -17.85 -23.16 13.07
C GLU A 477 -18.27 -21.91 13.84
N PHE A 478 -19.43 -21.37 13.52
CA PHE A 478 -20.00 -20.22 14.20
C PHE A 478 -21.26 -20.65 14.96
N THR A 479 -21.35 -20.29 16.24
CA THR A 479 -22.57 -20.49 17.04
C THR A 479 -23.27 -19.15 17.24
N ASN A 480 -24.50 -19.04 16.79
CA ASN A 480 -25.33 -17.85 17.00
C ASN A 480 -25.70 -17.73 18.49
N GLU A 481 -25.22 -16.66 19.12
CA GLU A 481 -25.40 -16.41 20.56
C GLU A 481 -26.87 -16.26 20.98
N SER A 482 -27.75 -15.84 20.06
CA SER A 482 -29.17 -15.59 20.38
C SER A 482 -30.02 -16.86 20.38
N ASN A 483 -29.70 -17.85 19.54
CA ASN A 483 -30.53 -19.05 19.35
C ASN A 483 -29.76 -20.38 19.51
N GLY A 484 -28.44 -20.33 19.68
CA GLY A 484 -27.56 -21.51 19.81
C GLY A 484 -27.32 -22.27 18.50
N GLU A 485 -27.75 -21.74 17.36
CA GLU A 485 -27.62 -22.40 16.06
C GLU A 485 -26.16 -22.40 15.58
N VAL A 486 -25.68 -23.57 15.18
CA VAL A 486 -24.33 -23.76 14.68
C VAL A 486 -24.32 -23.73 13.16
N THR A 487 -23.54 -22.81 12.60
CA THR A 487 -23.36 -22.62 11.17
C THR A 487 -21.91 -22.84 10.77
N LEU A 488 -21.67 -23.74 9.81
CA LEU A 488 -20.36 -23.89 9.19
C LEU A 488 -20.18 -22.83 8.10
N ILE A 489 -19.17 -21.98 8.20
CA ILE A 489 -18.81 -20.97 7.19
C ILE A 489 -17.63 -21.52 6.38
N GLU A 490 -17.80 -21.56 5.07
CA GLU A 490 -16.81 -22.02 4.09
C GLU A 490 -16.54 -20.89 3.10
N TYR A 491 -15.41 -20.96 2.40
CA TYR A 491 -15.07 -20.00 1.35
C TYR A 491 -16.10 -20.02 0.21
N PRO A 492 -16.47 -18.87 -0.41
CA PRO A 492 -16.10 -17.49 -0.04
C PRO A 492 -16.83 -17.05 1.23
N TYR A 493 -16.07 -16.59 2.23
CA TYR A 493 -16.57 -16.57 3.61
C TYR A 493 -17.73 -15.59 3.81
N PHE A 494 -17.61 -14.35 3.33
CA PHE A 494 -18.61 -13.30 3.57
C PHE A 494 -19.88 -13.51 2.73
N ASP A 495 -19.77 -13.99 1.49
CA ASP A 495 -20.93 -14.29 0.65
C ASP A 495 -21.75 -15.46 1.23
N ASN A 496 -21.08 -16.49 1.76
CA ASN A 496 -21.72 -17.63 2.41
C ASN A 496 -22.29 -17.30 3.79
N VAL A 497 -21.75 -16.30 4.49
CA VAL A 497 -22.31 -15.76 5.72
C VAL A 497 -23.64 -15.07 5.45
N LYS A 498 -23.68 -14.21 4.42
CA LYS A 498 -24.86 -13.44 4.05
C LYS A 498 -26.04 -14.33 3.63
N SER A 499 -25.78 -15.48 3.02
CA SER A 499 -26.83 -16.42 2.61
C SER A 499 -27.44 -17.21 3.77
N LYS A 500 -26.72 -17.35 4.88
CA LYS A 500 -27.12 -18.16 6.05
C LYS A 500 -27.75 -17.36 7.20
N ILE A 501 -27.61 -16.03 7.17
CA ILE A 501 -28.14 -15.11 8.20
C ILE A 501 -29.44 -14.41 7.77
N ARG A 502 -29.83 -14.58 6.50
CA ARG A 502 -31.17 -14.22 6.01
C ARG A 502 -32.15 -15.30 6.36
#